data_AF-A0AB36MHJ0-F1
#
_entry.id   AF-A0AB36MHJ0-F1
#
_cell.length_a   1.000
_cell.length_b   1.000
_cell.length_c   1.000
_cell.angle_alpha   90.00
_cell.angle_beta   90.00
_cell.angle_gamma   90.00
#
_symmetry.space_group_name_H-M   'P 1'
#
loop_
_entity.id
_entity.type
_entity.pdbx_description
1 polymer ?
#
loop_
_entity_poly.entity_id
_entity_poly.type
_entity_poly.pdbx_seq_one_letter_code
_entity_poly.pdbx_strand_id
1 'polypeptide(L)'
;MNRIKDLRIEKHKTQKDIANFLNITEQALSYYERGLREPKLKTWQALAKYFNVPVSYLQGLGMSESEFKEKLFNTIVHNPKFAKNIAGYFSGVNQDIVLNASNEITENNYQELKDSFVLSFDITPFKDKYNFFSSIDYSISDDEFQNMILDKLNNDNISVFDFSYMFPELYKRLIDIFDKMTLDDEYFILKKVGKNILFDELKKHYQERVEKESKENSISDEN
;
A
#
# COMPACT_ATOMS: atom_id res chain seq x y z
N MET A 1 10.47 -10.02 12.82
CA MET A 1 9.33 -10.72 13.43
C MET A 1 8.36 -11.05 12.30
N ASN A 2 7.86 -12.28 12.15
CA ASN A 2 6.95 -12.67 11.06
C ASN A 2 5.48 -12.68 11.53
N ARG A 3 4.54 -12.79 10.58
CA ARG A 3 3.08 -12.71 10.83
C ARG A 3 2.37 -14.07 10.75
N ILE A 4 3.11 -15.19 10.79
CA ILE A 4 2.53 -16.55 10.66
C ILE A 4 1.52 -16.80 11.78
N LYS A 5 1.89 -16.48 13.02
CA LYS A 5 1.06 -16.71 14.20
C LYS A 5 -0.22 -15.88 14.15
N ASP A 6 -0.10 -14.61 13.77
CA ASP A 6 -1.20 -13.66 13.75
C ASP A 6 -2.26 -14.10 12.73
N LEU A 7 -1.83 -14.39 11.50
CA LEU A 7 -2.70 -14.90 10.43
C LEU A 7 -3.33 -16.25 10.78
N ARG A 8 -2.61 -17.12 11.49
CA ARG A 8 -3.17 -18.38 11.97
C ARG A 8 -4.31 -18.15 12.96
N ILE A 9 -4.14 -17.22 13.91
CA ILE A 9 -5.16 -16.89 14.91
C ILE A 9 -6.37 -16.21 14.24
N GLU A 10 -6.13 -15.29 13.31
CA GLU A 10 -7.17 -14.62 12.51
C GLU A 10 -8.05 -15.63 11.76
N LYS A 11 -7.44 -16.67 11.17
CA LYS A 11 -8.18 -17.75 10.48
C LYS A 11 -8.77 -18.82 11.42
N HIS A 12 -8.71 -18.60 12.73
CA HIS A 12 -9.16 -19.55 13.76
C HIS A 12 -8.55 -20.96 13.58
N LYS A 13 -7.27 -21.04 13.25
CA LYS A 13 -6.54 -22.31 13.03
C LYS A 13 -5.61 -22.66 14.18
N THR A 14 -5.47 -23.95 14.42
CA THR A 14 -4.50 -24.50 15.36
C THR A 14 -3.12 -24.65 14.70
N GLN A 15 -2.06 -24.77 15.50
CA GLN A 15 -0.73 -25.07 14.96
C GLN A 15 -0.72 -26.42 14.21
N LYS A 16 -1.50 -27.39 14.68
CA LYS A 16 -1.73 -28.68 14.03
C LYS A 16 -2.30 -28.55 12.63
N ASP A 17 -3.29 -27.69 12.42
CA ASP A 17 -3.93 -27.52 11.11
C ASP A 17 -2.92 -27.06 10.05
N ILE A 18 -2.13 -26.04 10.39
CA ILE A 18 -1.14 -25.47 9.47
C ILE A 18 0.05 -26.43 9.29
N ALA A 19 0.48 -27.12 10.35
CA ALA A 19 1.54 -28.11 10.28
C ALA A 19 1.17 -29.28 9.35
N ASN A 20 -0.06 -29.77 9.44
CA ASN A 20 -0.60 -30.80 8.55
C ASN A 20 -0.64 -30.32 7.09
N PHE A 21 -1.10 -29.09 6.84
CA PHE A 21 -1.10 -28.49 5.51
C PHE A 21 0.31 -28.43 4.89
N LEU A 22 1.32 -28.08 5.70
CA LEU A 22 2.70 -28.00 5.28
C LEU A 22 3.45 -29.34 5.27
N ASN A 23 2.83 -30.41 5.75
CA ASN A 23 3.47 -31.70 6.01
C ASN A 23 4.73 -31.58 6.87
N ILE A 24 4.62 -30.85 7.99
CA ILE A 24 5.68 -30.67 9.01
C ILE A 24 5.15 -30.99 10.41
N THR A 25 6.01 -30.97 11.41
CA THR A 25 5.60 -31.13 12.81
C THR A 25 5.04 -29.82 13.39
N GLU A 26 4.13 -29.91 14.37
CA GLU A 26 3.63 -28.75 15.12
C GLU A 26 4.76 -27.94 15.76
N GLN A 27 5.80 -28.64 16.24
CA GLN A 27 7.00 -28.02 16.79
C GLN A 27 7.76 -27.21 15.74
N ALA A 28 7.88 -27.70 14.50
CA ALA A 28 8.52 -26.96 13.41
C ALA A 28 7.76 -25.66 13.10
N LEU A 29 6.43 -25.70 13.07
CA LEU A 29 5.61 -24.50 12.91
C LEU A 29 5.77 -23.54 14.10
N SER A 30 5.78 -24.04 15.34
CA SER A 30 6.02 -23.23 16.54
C SER A 30 7.39 -22.53 16.52
N TYR A 31 8.42 -23.16 15.94
CA TYR A 31 9.72 -22.52 15.72
C TYR A 31 9.66 -21.44 14.65
N TYR A 32 8.92 -21.66 13.56
CA TYR A 32 8.67 -20.63 12.54
C TYR A 32 7.94 -19.42 13.13
N GLU A 33 6.83 -19.63 13.83
CA GLU A 33 6.02 -18.55 14.43
C GLU A 33 6.79 -17.68 15.42
N ARG A 34 7.79 -18.25 16.11
CA ARG A 34 8.61 -17.53 17.08
C ARG A 34 9.90 -16.97 16.48
N GLY A 35 10.15 -17.17 15.19
CA GLY A 35 11.40 -16.78 14.53
C GLY A 35 12.63 -17.54 15.01
N LEU A 36 12.45 -18.69 15.68
CA LEU A 36 13.58 -19.54 16.11
C LEU A 36 14.17 -20.35 14.96
N ARG A 37 13.41 -20.50 13.87
CA ARG A 37 13.84 -21.13 12.64
C ARG A 37 13.23 -20.38 11.48
N GLU A 38 14.02 -20.18 10.43
CA GLU A 38 13.53 -19.56 9.20
C GLU A 38 12.90 -20.64 8.30
N PRO A 39 11.65 -20.44 7.81
CA PRO A 39 11.06 -21.27 6.76
C PRO A 39 11.88 -21.20 5.47
N LYS A 40 11.87 -22.29 4.69
CA LYS A 40 12.43 -22.25 3.33
C LYS A 40 11.49 -21.47 2.41
N LEU A 41 12.00 -20.94 1.29
CA LEU A 41 11.21 -20.19 0.31
C LEU A 41 9.92 -20.92 -0.12
N LYS A 42 9.99 -22.23 -0.38
CA LYS A 42 8.80 -23.04 -0.72
C LYS A 42 7.74 -23.04 0.38
N THR A 43 8.17 -23.06 1.65
CA THR A 43 7.28 -22.99 2.82
C THR A 43 6.67 -21.60 2.94
N TRP A 44 7.46 -20.55 2.73
CA TRP A 44 6.97 -19.18 2.69
C TRP A 44 5.88 -18.99 1.63
N GLN A 45 6.12 -19.46 0.41
CA GLN A 45 5.14 -19.40 -0.68
C GLN A 45 3.87 -20.20 -0.37
N ALA A 46 3.99 -21.40 0.21
CA ALA A 46 2.84 -22.22 0.57
C ALA A 46 1.97 -21.56 1.65
N LEU A 47 2.59 -21.00 2.70
CA LEU A 47 1.89 -20.26 3.74
C LEU A 47 1.24 -18.99 3.21
N ALA A 48 1.96 -18.22 2.38
CA ALA A 48 1.45 -16.98 1.77
C ALA A 48 0.21 -17.27 0.91
N LYS A 49 0.26 -18.35 0.11
CA LYS A 49 -0.90 -18.84 -0.65
C LYS A 49 -2.04 -19.29 0.25
N TYR A 50 -1.75 -20.01 1.33
CA TYR A 50 -2.77 -20.48 2.28
C TYR A 50 -3.52 -19.33 2.95
N PHE A 51 -2.79 -18.30 3.37
CA PHE A 51 -3.38 -17.11 4.01
C PHE A 51 -3.91 -16.08 3.00
N ASN A 52 -3.66 -16.28 1.70
CA ASN A 52 -3.98 -15.35 0.62
C ASN A 52 -3.40 -13.94 0.85
N VAL A 53 -2.09 -13.89 1.12
CA VAL A 53 -1.32 -12.66 1.37
C VAL A 53 0.03 -12.70 0.65
N PRO A 54 0.71 -11.55 0.43
CA PRO A 54 2.07 -11.53 -0.08
C PRO A 54 3.06 -12.26 0.83
N VAL A 55 4.13 -12.82 0.24
CA VAL A 55 5.22 -13.48 0.99
C VAL A 55 5.92 -12.46 1.91
N SER A 56 6.21 -11.26 1.40
CA SER A 56 6.81 -10.18 2.17
C SER A 56 5.96 -9.83 3.39
N TYR A 57 4.64 -9.68 3.19
CA TYR A 57 3.70 -9.47 4.28
C TYR A 57 3.80 -10.56 5.36
N LEU A 58 3.76 -11.82 4.95
CA LEU A 58 3.84 -12.95 5.86
C LEU A 58 5.18 -13.00 6.63
N GLN A 59 6.27 -12.61 5.98
CA GLN A 59 7.60 -12.48 6.59
C GLN A 59 7.70 -11.34 7.60
N GLY A 60 6.67 -10.50 7.71
CA GLY A 60 6.66 -9.31 8.56
C GLY A 60 7.22 -8.06 7.87
N LEU A 61 7.45 -8.13 6.57
CA LEU A 61 7.82 -6.98 5.74
C LEU A 61 6.53 -6.29 5.25
N GLY A 62 6.58 -4.99 4.98
CA GLY A 62 5.41 -4.21 4.56
C GLY A 62 4.33 -4.04 5.64
N MET A 63 3.14 -3.59 5.23
CA MET A 63 2.05 -3.12 6.12
C MET A 63 1.00 -4.19 6.46
N SER A 64 0.56 -4.24 7.73
CA SER A 64 -0.59 -5.05 8.20
C SER A 64 -1.94 -4.47 7.89
N GLU A 65 -2.96 -5.33 7.93
CA GLU A 65 -4.34 -4.90 7.71
C GLU A 65 -4.77 -3.87 8.75
N SER A 66 -4.36 -4.03 10.02
CA SER A 66 -4.61 -3.05 11.08
C SER A 66 -3.94 -1.70 10.75
N GLU A 67 -2.66 -1.73 10.41
CA GLU A 67 -1.92 -0.52 10.01
C GLU A 67 -2.56 0.14 8.78
N PHE A 68 -3.03 -0.64 7.82
CA PHE A 68 -3.74 -0.14 6.64
C PHE A 68 -5.07 0.52 7.02
N LYS A 69 -5.87 -0.12 7.89
CA LYS A 69 -7.15 0.43 8.38
C LYS A 69 -6.94 1.71 9.19
N GLU A 70 -5.93 1.75 10.06
CA GLU A 70 -5.57 2.96 10.80
C GLU A 70 -5.18 4.09 9.86
N LYS A 71 -4.35 3.80 8.86
CA LYS A 71 -3.94 4.79 7.87
C LYS A 71 -5.12 5.27 7.04
N LEU A 72 -5.98 4.36 6.61
CA LEU A 72 -7.21 4.68 5.89
C LEU A 72 -8.13 5.58 6.72
N PHE A 73 -8.36 5.24 8.00
CA PHE A 73 -9.12 6.06 8.92
C PHE A 73 -8.51 7.47 9.01
N ASN A 74 -7.22 7.56 9.34
CA ASN A 74 -6.53 8.84 9.45
C ASN A 74 -6.66 9.66 8.15
N THR A 75 -6.53 9.03 6.99
CA THR A 75 -6.69 9.72 5.69
C THR A 75 -8.11 10.22 5.49
N ILE A 76 -9.13 9.41 5.79
CA ILE A 76 -10.55 9.80 5.69
C ILE A 76 -10.85 11.03 6.54
N VAL A 77 -10.43 11.01 7.81
CA VAL A 77 -10.72 12.07 8.79
C VAL A 77 -10.11 13.40 8.36
N HIS A 78 -8.85 13.38 7.90
CA HIS A 78 -8.11 14.60 7.60
C HIS A 78 -8.28 15.09 6.16
N ASN A 79 -8.91 14.29 5.27
CA ASN A 79 -9.05 14.63 3.87
C ASN A 79 -10.50 14.44 3.39
N PRO A 80 -11.38 15.44 3.54
CA PRO A 80 -12.78 15.36 3.12
C PRO A 80 -12.95 15.06 1.61
N LYS A 81 -12.02 15.54 0.77
CA LYS A 81 -11.99 15.18 -0.66
C LYS A 81 -11.78 13.67 -0.84
N PHE A 82 -10.88 13.09 -0.04
CA PHE A 82 -10.62 11.65 -0.03
C PHE A 82 -11.83 10.85 0.40
N ALA A 83 -12.38 11.20 1.56
CA ALA A 83 -13.61 10.61 2.08
C ALA A 83 -14.73 10.60 1.04
N LYS A 84 -14.99 11.74 0.37
CA LYS A 84 -16.03 11.85 -0.66
C LYS A 84 -15.78 10.98 -1.88
N ASN A 85 -14.52 10.87 -2.32
CA ASN A 85 -14.16 10.07 -3.49
C ASN A 85 -14.35 8.57 -3.20
N ILE A 86 -14.00 8.13 -1.99
CA ILE A 86 -14.15 6.72 -1.62
C ILE A 86 -15.55 6.35 -1.10
N ALA A 87 -16.39 7.34 -0.74
CA ALA A 87 -17.75 7.13 -0.26
C ALA A 87 -18.59 6.20 -1.15
N GLY A 88 -18.39 6.28 -2.48
CA GLY A 88 -19.09 5.44 -3.46
C GLY A 88 -18.69 3.96 -3.45
N TYR A 89 -17.54 3.60 -2.84
CA TYR A 89 -17.15 2.20 -2.64
C TYR A 89 -17.86 1.56 -1.43
N PHE A 90 -18.55 2.35 -0.61
CA PHE A 90 -19.25 1.89 0.58
C PHE A 90 -20.76 1.87 0.36
N SER A 91 -21.40 0.72 0.52
CA SER A 91 -22.86 0.63 0.58
C SER A 91 -23.36 0.82 2.02
N GLY A 92 -24.36 1.68 2.23
CA GLY A 92 -25.08 1.78 3.51
C GLY A 92 -24.39 2.63 4.59
N VAL A 93 -24.51 2.21 5.86
CA VAL A 93 -24.12 2.94 7.10
C VAL A 93 -22.68 3.50 7.07
N ASN A 94 -21.76 2.82 6.37
CA ASN A 94 -20.36 3.25 6.25
C ASN A 94 -20.20 4.54 5.42
N GLN A 95 -21.13 4.86 4.52
CA GLN A 95 -21.07 6.07 3.71
C GLN A 95 -21.29 7.33 4.56
N ASP A 96 -22.31 7.31 5.44
CA ASP A 96 -22.62 8.42 6.34
C ASP A 96 -21.48 8.62 7.35
N ILE A 97 -20.91 7.53 7.88
CA ILE A 97 -19.74 7.60 8.75
C ILE A 97 -18.54 8.22 8.00
N VAL A 98 -18.24 7.78 6.78
CA VAL A 98 -17.11 8.33 6.00
C VAL A 98 -17.32 9.81 5.67
N LEU A 99 -18.55 10.23 5.35
CA LEU A 99 -18.87 11.62 5.02
C LEU A 99 -18.94 12.53 6.26
N ASN A 100 -19.35 12.00 7.41
CA ASN A 100 -19.48 12.75 8.66
C ASN A 100 -18.24 12.65 9.57
N ALA A 101 -17.33 11.70 9.33
CA ALA A 101 -16.12 11.49 10.12
C ALA A 101 -15.28 12.77 10.26
N SER A 102 -15.14 13.55 9.18
CA SER A 102 -14.40 14.83 9.25
C SER A 102 -15.10 15.90 10.10
N ASN A 103 -16.41 15.77 10.35
CA ASN A 103 -17.23 16.78 11.02
C ASN A 103 -17.56 16.42 12.49
N GLU A 104 -17.57 15.13 12.84
CA GLU A 104 -17.97 14.62 14.16
C GLU A 104 -16.80 14.18 15.05
N ILE A 105 -15.59 14.14 14.49
CA ILE A 105 -14.38 13.73 15.21
C ILE A 105 -13.78 14.92 15.96
N THR A 106 -13.56 14.70 17.25
CA THR A 106 -12.88 15.58 18.20
C THR A 106 -11.69 14.84 18.79
N GLU A 107 -10.76 15.56 19.44
CA GLU A 107 -9.63 14.90 20.12
C GLU A 107 -10.08 13.86 21.16
N ASN A 108 -11.24 14.08 21.79
CA ASN A 108 -11.75 13.23 22.87
C ASN A 108 -12.35 11.90 22.40
N ASN A 109 -12.86 11.81 21.16
CA ASN A 109 -13.47 10.59 20.62
C ASN A 109 -12.63 9.93 19.51
N TYR A 110 -11.53 10.57 19.09
CA TYR A 110 -10.68 10.10 17.98
C TYR A 110 -10.23 8.65 18.15
N GLN A 111 -9.68 8.33 19.33
CA GLN A 111 -9.05 7.03 19.56
C GLN A 111 -10.09 5.90 19.61
N GLU A 112 -11.23 6.13 20.27
CA GLU A 112 -12.33 5.15 20.32
C GLU A 112 -12.91 4.87 18.92
N LEU A 113 -13.11 5.92 18.12
CA LEU A 113 -13.60 5.80 16.75
C LEU A 113 -12.60 5.08 15.84
N LYS A 114 -11.30 5.38 15.99
CA LYS A 114 -10.23 4.68 15.27
C LYS A 114 -10.24 3.19 15.60
N ASP A 115 -10.28 2.84 16.88
CA ASP A 115 -10.25 1.45 17.32
C ASP A 115 -11.50 0.69 16.85
N SER A 116 -12.67 1.32 16.95
CA SER A 116 -13.93 0.78 16.41
C SER A 116 -13.87 0.57 14.90
N PHE A 117 -13.31 1.53 14.15
CA PHE A 117 -13.11 1.41 12.71
C PHE A 117 -12.16 0.26 12.37
N VAL A 118 -11.00 0.18 13.02
CA VAL A 118 -10.02 -0.89 12.76
C VAL A 118 -10.62 -2.28 13.00
N LEU A 119 -11.44 -2.43 14.04
CA LEU A 119 -12.09 -3.69 14.38
C LEU A 119 -13.22 -4.07 13.42
N SER A 120 -14.04 -3.10 12.99
CA SER A 120 -15.29 -3.36 12.27
C SER A 120 -15.21 -3.16 10.76
N PHE A 121 -14.23 -2.40 10.26
CA PHE A 121 -14.15 -2.02 8.87
C PHE A 121 -13.78 -3.20 7.97
N ASP A 122 -14.60 -3.42 6.94
CA ASP A 122 -14.35 -4.42 5.90
C ASP A 122 -13.46 -3.81 4.81
N ILE A 123 -12.23 -4.32 4.70
CA ILE A 123 -11.29 -3.88 3.66
C ILE A 123 -11.51 -4.55 2.30
N THR A 124 -12.52 -5.41 2.14
CA THR A 124 -12.78 -6.12 0.87
C THR A 124 -12.82 -5.17 -0.34
N PRO A 125 -13.46 -3.98 -0.29
CA PRO A 125 -13.43 -3.02 -1.39
C PRO A 125 -12.03 -2.44 -1.69
N PHE A 126 -11.11 -2.56 -0.74
CA PHE A 126 -9.72 -2.06 -0.81
C PHE A 126 -8.70 -3.18 -0.91
N LYS A 127 -9.11 -4.44 -1.12
CA LYS A 127 -8.21 -5.58 -0.98
C LYS A 127 -7.01 -5.53 -1.94
N ASP A 128 -7.22 -5.07 -3.17
CA ASP A 128 -6.13 -4.94 -4.15
C ASP A 128 -5.13 -3.85 -3.75
N LYS A 129 -5.63 -2.72 -3.24
CA LYS A 129 -4.79 -1.64 -2.69
C LYS A 129 -4.00 -2.15 -1.49
N TYR A 130 -4.68 -2.79 -0.53
CA TYR A 130 -4.04 -3.40 0.62
C TYR A 130 -2.95 -4.40 0.21
N ASN A 131 -3.25 -5.32 -0.72
CA ASN A 131 -2.29 -6.32 -1.19
C ASN A 131 -1.05 -5.69 -1.81
N PHE A 132 -1.23 -4.59 -2.55
CA PHE A 132 -0.10 -3.85 -3.08
C PHE A 132 0.73 -3.17 -2.00
N PHE A 133 0.11 -2.31 -1.18
CA PHE A 133 0.86 -1.55 -0.16
C PHE A 133 1.49 -2.46 0.90
N SER A 134 0.85 -3.57 1.23
CA SER A 134 1.42 -4.60 2.12
C SER A 134 2.58 -5.37 1.49
N SER A 135 2.68 -5.39 0.15
CA SER A 135 3.79 -6.03 -0.56
C SER A 135 5.04 -5.14 -0.66
N ILE A 136 4.89 -3.82 -0.48
CA ILE A 136 5.99 -2.86 -0.57
C ILE A 136 6.98 -3.12 0.57
N ASP A 137 8.17 -3.55 0.19
CA ASP A 137 9.32 -3.58 1.08
C ASP A 137 9.97 -2.19 1.07
N TYR A 138 9.89 -1.48 2.20
CA TYR A 138 10.42 -0.13 2.35
C TYR A 138 11.96 -0.07 2.32
N SER A 139 12.64 -1.22 2.41
CA SER A 139 14.10 -1.30 2.42
C SER A 139 14.75 -1.53 1.05
N ILE A 140 13.95 -1.76 0.00
CA ILE A 140 14.46 -1.99 -1.37
C ILE A 140 15.09 -0.73 -1.95
N SER A 141 15.96 -0.90 -2.94
CA SER A 141 16.60 0.21 -3.67
C SER A 141 15.58 1.05 -4.46
N ASP A 142 15.98 2.26 -4.87
CA ASP A 142 15.12 3.15 -5.67
C ASP A 142 14.76 2.52 -7.03
N ASP A 143 15.70 1.81 -7.67
CA ASP A 143 15.46 1.10 -8.94
C ASP A 143 14.46 -0.05 -8.77
N GLU A 144 14.59 -0.85 -7.71
CA GLU A 144 13.65 -1.93 -7.39
C GLU A 144 12.26 -1.39 -7.06
N PHE A 145 12.20 -0.31 -6.27
CA PHE A 145 10.97 0.38 -5.94
C PHE A 145 10.27 0.90 -7.19
N GLN A 146 11.01 1.59 -8.08
CA GLN A 146 10.46 2.10 -9.33
C GLN A 146 9.86 0.97 -10.18
N ASN A 147 10.62 -0.10 -10.44
CA ASN A 147 10.15 -1.22 -11.25
C ASN A 147 8.89 -1.87 -10.67
N MET A 148 8.82 -2.01 -9.34
CA MET A 148 7.64 -2.51 -8.66
C MET A 148 6.43 -1.60 -8.85
N ILE A 149 6.59 -0.28 -8.72
CA ILE A 149 5.51 0.69 -8.96
C ILE A 149 5.04 0.63 -10.41
N LEU A 150 5.97 0.58 -11.38
CA LEU A 150 5.65 0.54 -12.80
C LEU A 150 4.91 -0.75 -13.21
N ASP A 151 5.30 -1.90 -12.67
CA ASP A 151 4.57 -3.17 -12.90
C ASP A 151 3.12 -3.07 -12.41
N LYS A 152 2.90 -2.42 -11.26
CA LYS A 152 1.58 -2.34 -10.63
C LYS A 152 0.69 -1.29 -11.27
N LEU A 153 1.28 -0.20 -11.76
CA LEU A 153 0.56 0.83 -12.51
C LEU A 153 -0.05 0.31 -13.80
N ASN A 154 0.66 -0.57 -14.50
CA ASN A 154 0.21 -1.23 -15.72
C ASN A 154 -0.97 -2.20 -15.51
N ASN A 155 -1.23 -2.59 -14.26
CA ASN A 155 -2.28 -3.55 -13.90
C ASN A 155 -3.55 -2.86 -13.34
N ASP A 156 -3.73 -1.55 -13.61
CA ASP A 156 -4.94 -0.72 -13.38
C ASP A 156 -5.52 -0.59 -11.96
N ASN A 157 -4.98 -1.28 -10.95
CA ASN A 157 -5.66 -1.42 -9.66
C ASN A 157 -5.43 -0.28 -8.64
N ILE A 158 -4.68 0.77 -8.98
CA ILE A 158 -4.17 1.76 -8.01
C ILE A 158 -4.17 3.16 -8.59
N SER A 159 -4.83 4.11 -7.89
CA SER A 159 -4.84 5.53 -8.27
C SER A 159 -3.83 6.34 -7.46
N VAL A 160 -3.38 7.51 -7.96
CA VAL A 160 -2.54 8.43 -7.17
C VAL A 160 -3.26 8.91 -5.96
N PHE A 161 -4.56 9.06 -6.09
CA PHE A 161 -5.38 9.55 -5.02
C PHE A 161 -5.28 8.62 -3.81
N ASP A 162 -5.17 7.32 -4.03
CA ASP A 162 -4.84 6.37 -2.98
C ASP A 162 -3.38 6.51 -2.52
N PHE A 163 -2.45 6.70 -3.46
CA PHE A 163 -1.02 6.74 -3.19
C PHE A 163 -0.56 8.00 -2.42
N SER A 164 -0.97 9.19 -2.83
CA SER A 164 -0.58 10.48 -2.25
C SER A 164 -1.24 10.73 -0.89
N TYR A 165 -2.52 10.40 -0.74
CA TYR A 165 -3.25 10.63 0.51
C TYR A 165 -3.05 9.52 1.52
N MET A 166 -3.05 8.25 1.09
CA MET A 166 -2.82 7.16 2.03
C MET A 166 -1.34 6.89 2.26
N PHE A 167 -0.42 7.22 1.35
CA PHE A 167 1.00 6.90 1.50
C PHE A 167 1.93 8.03 1.02
N PRO A 168 1.84 9.23 1.62
CA PRO A 168 2.57 10.42 1.16
C PRO A 168 4.09 10.20 1.07
N GLU A 169 4.67 9.42 1.98
CA GLU A 169 6.12 9.10 1.95
C GLU A 169 6.52 8.27 0.72
N LEU A 170 5.68 7.31 0.34
CA LEU A 170 5.93 6.49 -0.86
C LEU A 170 5.70 7.28 -2.13
N TYR A 171 4.69 8.15 -2.14
CA TYR A 171 4.45 9.07 -3.23
C TYR A 171 5.62 10.05 -3.38
N LYS A 172 6.10 10.64 -2.29
CA LYS A 172 7.28 11.51 -2.29
C LYS A 172 8.50 10.78 -2.82
N ARG A 173 8.78 9.56 -2.33
CA ARG A 173 9.89 8.74 -2.83
C ARG A 173 9.79 8.50 -4.34
N LEU A 174 8.59 8.23 -4.85
CA LEU A 174 8.36 8.07 -6.29
C LEU A 174 8.71 9.35 -7.05
N ILE A 175 8.24 10.51 -6.59
CA ILE A 175 8.56 11.81 -7.19
C ILE A 175 10.07 12.09 -7.13
N ASP A 176 10.72 11.85 -5.99
CA ASP A 176 12.17 12.03 -5.82
C ASP A 176 12.98 11.14 -6.79
N ILE A 177 12.45 9.97 -7.16
CA ILE A 177 13.04 9.08 -8.16
C ILE A 177 12.89 9.69 -9.57
N PHE A 178 11.69 10.16 -9.93
CA PHE A 178 11.45 10.81 -11.21
C PHE A 178 12.31 12.07 -11.36
N ASP A 179 12.41 12.91 -10.33
CA ASP A 179 13.20 14.15 -10.33
C ASP A 179 14.70 13.93 -10.59
N LYS A 180 15.23 12.74 -10.28
CA LYS A 180 16.62 12.36 -10.58
C LYS A 180 16.82 11.86 -12.02
N MET A 181 15.74 11.57 -12.74
CA MET A 181 15.79 11.04 -14.11
C MET A 181 15.94 12.14 -15.14
N THR A 182 16.50 11.76 -16.30
CA THR A 182 16.43 12.59 -17.49
C THR A 182 14.98 12.66 -17.98
N LEU A 183 14.62 13.75 -18.66
CA LEU A 183 13.28 13.90 -19.25
C LEU A 183 12.98 12.79 -20.28
N ASP A 184 13.99 12.32 -21.01
CA ASP A 184 13.84 11.25 -21.99
C ASP A 184 13.49 9.90 -21.32
N ASP A 185 14.18 9.58 -20.22
CA ASP A 185 13.91 8.36 -19.44
C ASP A 185 12.52 8.42 -18.80
N GLU A 186 12.17 9.55 -18.18
CA GLU A 186 10.84 9.77 -17.60
C GLU A 186 9.74 9.66 -18.67
N TYR A 187 9.92 10.29 -19.83
CA TYR A 187 8.98 10.21 -20.94
C TYR A 187 8.81 8.76 -21.45
N PHE A 188 9.90 8.02 -21.59
CA PHE A 188 9.86 6.61 -22.03
C PHE A 188 9.09 5.74 -21.04
N ILE A 189 9.31 5.95 -19.74
CA ILE A 189 8.61 5.25 -18.67
C ILE A 189 7.13 5.59 -18.71
N LEU A 190 6.78 6.87 -18.74
CA LEU A 190 5.39 7.32 -18.82
C LEU A 190 4.68 6.68 -20.04
N LYS A 191 5.31 6.68 -21.21
CA LYS A 191 4.73 6.09 -22.42
C LYS A 191 4.39 4.59 -22.28
N LYS A 192 5.09 3.85 -21.41
CA LYS A 192 4.82 2.43 -21.15
C LYS A 192 3.64 2.19 -20.21
N VAL A 193 3.30 3.14 -19.34
CA VAL A 193 2.43 2.92 -18.16
C VAL A 193 0.92 2.96 -18.47
N GLY A 194 0.51 3.33 -19.69
CA GLY A 194 -0.91 3.33 -20.08
C GLY A 194 -1.74 4.45 -19.44
N LYS A 195 -3.07 4.46 -19.68
CA LYS A 195 -4.00 5.51 -19.20
C LYS A 195 -4.59 5.15 -17.82
N ASN A 196 -3.80 5.23 -16.78
CA ASN A 196 -4.28 5.20 -15.39
C ASN A 196 -4.30 6.64 -14.81
N ILE A 197 -5.14 6.90 -13.81
CA ILE A 197 -5.17 8.16 -13.04
C ILE A 197 -3.77 8.51 -12.49
N LEU A 198 -2.95 7.51 -12.09
CA LEU A 198 -1.55 7.77 -11.69
C LEU A 198 -0.59 8.11 -12.81
N PHE A 199 -0.92 7.72 -14.03
CA PHE A 199 -0.20 8.24 -15.17
C PHE A 199 -0.53 9.72 -15.43
N ASP A 200 -1.77 10.18 -15.23
CA ASP A 200 -2.15 11.57 -15.52
C ASP A 200 -1.45 12.59 -14.59
N GLU A 201 -1.29 12.28 -13.29
CA GLU A 201 -0.58 13.18 -12.38
C GLU A 201 0.94 13.15 -12.58
N LEU A 202 1.53 11.96 -12.80
CA LEU A 202 2.95 11.89 -13.16
C LEU A 202 3.24 12.59 -14.50
N LYS A 203 2.31 12.51 -15.46
CA LYS A 203 2.39 13.27 -16.71
C LYS A 203 2.31 14.78 -16.46
N LYS A 204 1.49 15.23 -15.51
CA LYS A 204 1.44 16.65 -15.12
C LYS A 204 2.76 17.09 -14.50
N HIS A 205 3.32 16.30 -13.58
CA HIS A 205 4.64 16.54 -12.98
C HIS A 205 5.74 16.66 -14.06
N TYR A 206 5.76 15.71 -15.00
CA TYR A 206 6.65 15.76 -16.16
C TYR A 206 6.47 17.05 -16.98
N GLN A 207 5.24 17.48 -17.25
CA GLN A 207 4.97 18.73 -17.97
C GLN A 207 5.52 19.95 -17.22
N GLU A 208 5.34 20.00 -15.90
CA GLU A 208 5.88 21.08 -15.05
C GLU A 208 7.42 21.10 -15.09
N ARG A 209 8.08 19.93 -15.11
CA ARG A 209 9.54 19.83 -15.28
C ARG A 209 10.02 20.30 -16.65
N VAL A 210 9.35 19.88 -17.73
CA VAL A 210 9.67 20.32 -19.10
C VAL A 210 9.60 21.84 -19.22
N GLU A 211 8.56 22.47 -18.66
CA GLU A 211 8.42 23.93 -18.66
C GLU A 211 9.53 24.62 -17.88
N LYS A 212 9.97 24.04 -16.76
CA LYS A 212 11.04 24.59 -15.93
C LYS A 212 12.39 24.54 -16.64
N GLU A 213 12.77 23.38 -17.21
CA GLU A 213 14.03 23.23 -17.96
C GLU A 213 14.06 24.12 -19.22
N SER A 214 12.90 24.27 -19.89
CA SER A 214 12.78 25.18 -21.05
C SER A 214 13.03 26.64 -20.67
N LYS A 215 12.53 27.08 -19.51
CA LYS A 215 12.75 28.44 -18.99
C LYS A 215 14.21 28.64 -18.58
N GLU A 216 14.82 27.67 -17.91
CA GLU A 216 16.22 27.75 -17.48
C GLU A 216 17.18 27.83 -18.68
N ASN A 217 16.94 27.05 -19.74
CA ASN A 217 17.74 27.11 -20.97
C ASN A 217 17.54 28.43 -21.75
N SER A 218 16.33 29.01 -21.73
CA SER A 218 16.10 30.32 -22.37
C SER A 218 16.81 31.48 -21.67
N ILE A 219 17.07 31.37 -20.36
CA ILE A 219 17.78 32.38 -19.57
C ILE A 219 19.31 32.23 -19.71
N SER A 220 19.82 31.03 -20.00
CA SER A 220 21.24 30.81 -20.27
C SER A 220 21.70 31.26 -21.65
N ASP A 221 20.79 31.33 -22.63
CA ASP A 221 21.10 31.81 -23.99
C ASP A 221 21.08 33.34 -24.13
N GLU A 222 20.57 34.06 -23.12
CA GLU A 222 20.51 35.54 -23.06
C GLU A 222 21.65 36.20 -22.26
N ASN A 223 22.57 35.42 -21.66
CA ASN A 223 23.73 35.91 -20.90
C ASN A 223 25.06 35.52 -21.55
#